data_AF-A0A382GAX0-F1
#
_entry.id   AF-A0A382GAX0-F1
#
_cell.length_a   1.000
_cell.length_b   1.000
_cell.length_c   1.000
_cell.angle_alpha   90.00
_cell.angle_beta   90.00
_cell.angle_gamma   90.00
#
_symmetry.space_group_name_H-M   'P 1'
#
loop_
_entity.id
_entity.type
_entity.pdbx_description
1 polymer ?
#
loop_
_entity_poly.entity_id
_entity_poly.type
_entity_poly.pdbx_seq_one_letter_code
_entity_poly.pdbx_strand_id
1 'polypeptide(L)'
;MFLAIIISLINLKIFYKYVYIIFILSLLLLLSVEIIGIFGKGASRWIRVFGFSLQPSEIIKVTIVLALAKYYHNLKFDKIGNPLHLFIPLLIIFLPFVLVLIQPDLGTALSILLLGILILFAAGVKIWKFILGIFVSLASIPILWNFVVKPYQKDRIISFLNPESDPLG
;
A
#
# COMPACT_ATOMS: atom_id res chain seq x y z
N MET A 1 -5.50 -16.52 -17.46
CA MET A 1 -5.06 -17.93 -17.39
C MET A 1 -3.70 -18.15 -18.07
N PHE A 2 -3.50 -17.73 -19.32
CA PHE A 2 -2.18 -17.80 -20.00
C PHE A 2 -1.03 -17.11 -19.23
N LEU A 3 -1.26 -15.90 -18.70
CA LEU A 3 -0.22 -15.19 -17.93
C LEU A 3 0.23 -15.97 -16.67
N ALA A 4 -0.71 -16.62 -15.97
CA ALA A 4 -0.41 -17.41 -14.78
C ALA A 4 0.44 -18.65 -15.10
N ILE A 5 0.19 -19.29 -16.25
CA ILE A 5 0.98 -20.43 -16.72
C ILE A 5 2.41 -19.98 -17.04
N ILE A 6 2.57 -18.87 -17.75
CA ILE A 6 3.89 -18.30 -18.06
C ILE A 6 4.66 -17.97 -16.77
N ILE A 7 4.00 -17.33 -15.79
CA ILE A 7 4.62 -17.00 -14.49
C ILE A 7 5.02 -18.28 -13.74
N SER A 8 4.18 -19.32 -13.77
CA SER A 8 4.47 -20.62 -13.15
C SER A 8 5.71 -21.31 -13.73
N LEU A 9 6.01 -21.07 -15.01
CA LEU A 9 7.19 -21.60 -15.68
C LEU A 9 8.48 -20.85 -15.33
N ILE A 10 8.38 -19.67 -14.70
CA ILE A 10 9.55 -18.88 -14.29
C ILE A 10 10.02 -19.34 -12.91
N ASN A 11 11.32 -19.61 -12.78
CA ASN A 11 11.90 -20.01 -11.51
C ASN A 11 11.80 -18.88 -10.46
N LEU A 12 11.26 -19.20 -9.28
CA LEU A 12 11.16 -18.28 -8.13
C LEU A 12 12.49 -17.63 -7.75
N LYS A 13 13.63 -18.29 -8.00
CA LYS A 13 14.97 -17.71 -7.75
C LYS A 13 15.21 -16.42 -8.55
N ILE A 14 14.66 -16.31 -9.76
CA ILE A 14 14.78 -15.11 -10.59
C ILE A 14 14.00 -13.96 -9.95
N PHE A 15 12.74 -14.20 -9.56
CA PHE A 15 11.94 -13.20 -8.85
C PHE A 15 12.62 -12.75 -7.56
N TYR A 16 13.14 -13.69 -6.76
CA TYR A 16 13.87 -13.38 -5.54
C TYR A 16 15.11 -12.50 -5.81
N LYS A 17 15.88 -12.79 -6.86
CA LYS A 17 17.07 -12.01 -7.22
C LYS A 17 16.70 -10.56 -7.55
N TYR A 18 15.69 -10.35 -8.39
CA TYR A 18 15.32 -9.03 -8.92
C TYR A 18 14.20 -8.30 -8.17
N VAL A 19 13.71 -8.85 -7.05
CA VAL A 19 12.49 -8.34 -6.38
C VAL A 19 12.51 -6.85 -6.06
N TYR A 20 13.64 -6.29 -5.62
CA TYR A 20 13.72 -4.87 -5.28
C TYR A 20 13.65 -3.99 -6.54
N ILE A 21 14.20 -4.46 -7.66
CA ILE A 21 14.07 -3.77 -8.95
C ILE A 21 12.62 -3.83 -9.42
N ILE A 22 11.98 -5.01 -9.34
CA ILE A 22 10.57 -5.18 -9.71
C ILE A 22 9.68 -4.29 -8.82
N PHE A 23 9.96 -4.20 -7.51
CA PHE A 23 9.25 -3.32 -6.58
C PHE A 23 9.38 -1.84 -6.96
N ILE A 24 10.59 -1.37 -7.27
CA ILE A 24 10.82 0.01 -7.72
C ILE A 24 10.10 0.28 -9.04
N LEU A 25 10.15 -0.65 -10.00
CA LEU A 25 9.41 -0.52 -11.25
C LEU A 25 7.89 -0.46 -11.02
N SER A 26 7.36 -1.26 -10.10
CA SER A 26 5.94 -1.20 -9.71
C SER A 26 5.56 0.14 -9.07
N LEU A 27 6.43 0.71 -8.24
CA LEU A 27 6.23 2.05 -7.68
C LEU A 27 6.23 3.13 -8.76
N LEU A 28 7.17 3.07 -9.69
CA LEU A 28 7.23 4.00 -10.82
C LEU A 28 5.99 3.86 -11.72
N LEU A 29 5.51 2.64 -11.92
CA LEU A 29 4.27 2.41 -12.67
C LEU A 29 3.07 3.02 -11.96
N LEU A 30 2.98 2.85 -10.63
CA LEU A 30 1.92 3.44 -9.81
C LEU A 30 1.94 4.98 -9.88
N LEU A 31 3.12 5.60 -9.79
CA LEU A 31 3.33 7.04 -9.99
C LEU A 31 2.94 7.50 -11.41
N SER A 32 3.30 6.72 -12.43
CA SER A 32 3.00 7.04 -13.82
C SER A 32 1.50 7.13 -14.09
N VAL A 33 0.68 6.36 -13.38
CA VAL A 33 -0.79 6.45 -13.48
C VAL A 33 -1.33 7.76 -12.97
N GLU A 34 -0.73 8.31 -11.92
CA GLU A 34 -1.14 9.61 -11.40
C GLU A 34 -0.87 10.73 -12.43
N ILE A 35 0.26 10.64 -13.14
CA ILE A 35 0.69 11.66 -14.12
C ILE A 35 -0.04 11.49 -15.47
N ILE A 36 -0.21 10.26 -15.96
CA ILE A 36 -0.71 9.98 -17.32
C ILE A 36 -2.22 9.67 -17.33
N GLY A 37 -2.79 9.27 -16.19
CA GLY A 37 -4.19 8.84 -16.04
C GLY A 37 -5.26 9.92 -16.22
N ILE A 38 -4.91 11.07 -16.79
CA ILE A 38 -5.69 12.32 -16.82
C ILE A 38 -7.03 12.21 -17.59
N PHE A 39 -7.32 11.13 -18.31
CA PHE A 39 -8.53 11.04 -19.17
C PHE A 39 -9.67 10.17 -18.64
N GLY A 40 -9.92 10.15 -17.33
CA GLY A 40 -11.09 9.45 -16.78
C GLY A 40 -11.50 9.91 -15.39
N LYS A 41 -12.30 10.99 -15.33
CA LYS A 41 -13.16 11.39 -14.19
C LYS A 41 -12.78 10.80 -12.82
N GLY A 42 -11.85 11.45 -12.12
CA GLY A 42 -11.71 11.37 -10.65
C GLY A 42 -11.11 10.10 -10.02
N ALA A 43 -10.80 9.04 -10.77
CA ALA A 43 -10.20 7.82 -10.22
C ALA A 43 -9.58 6.94 -11.32
N SER A 44 -8.57 7.43 -12.03
CA SER A 44 -7.82 6.59 -12.97
C SER A 44 -6.96 5.58 -12.21
N ARG A 45 -7.47 4.36 -12.05
CA ARG A 45 -6.77 3.22 -11.40
C ARG A 45 -6.20 2.20 -12.38
N TRP A 46 -6.51 2.37 -13.66
CA TRP A 46 -6.26 1.39 -14.70
C TRP A 46 -5.44 2.01 -15.83
N ILE A 47 -4.34 1.36 -16.19
CA ILE A 47 -3.59 1.67 -17.41
C ILE A 47 -4.12 0.78 -18.51
N ARG A 48 -4.60 1.36 -19.61
CA ARG A 48 -4.87 0.58 -20.83
C ARG A 48 -3.59 0.45 -21.63
N VAL A 49 -3.09 -0.77 -21.76
CA VAL A 49 -1.89 -1.12 -22.53
C VAL A 49 -2.30 -2.16 -23.56
N PHE A 50 -2.19 -1.83 -24.86
CA PHE A 50 -2.50 -2.74 -25.98
C PHE A 50 -3.85 -3.48 -25.86
N GLY A 51 -4.91 -2.78 -25.42
CA GLY A 51 -6.25 -3.36 -25.25
C GLY A 51 -6.51 -4.09 -23.93
N PHE A 52 -5.49 -4.23 -23.07
CA PHE A 52 -5.63 -4.78 -21.71
C PHE A 52 -5.65 -3.67 -20.67
N SER A 53 -6.53 -3.79 -19.67
CA SER A 53 -6.54 -2.92 -18.50
C SER A 53 -5.69 -3.55 -17.41
N LEU A 54 -4.60 -2.89 -17.05
CA LEU A 54 -3.69 -3.31 -15.98
C LEU A 54 -3.85 -2.38 -14.78
N GLN A 55 -4.05 -2.97 -13.60
CA GLN A 55 -4.12 -2.24 -12.34
C GLN A 55 -2.75 -2.32 -11.63
N PRO A 56 -1.96 -1.24 -11.60
CA PRO A 56 -0.61 -1.27 -11.01
C PRO A 56 -0.62 -1.62 -9.52
N SER A 57 -1.71 -1.28 -8.83
CA SER A 57 -1.85 -1.56 -7.41
C SER A 57 -2.02 -3.05 -7.08
N GLU A 58 -2.36 -3.90 -8.05
CA GLU A 58 -2.32 -5.35 -7.87
C GLU A 58 -0.87 -5.86 -7.92
N ILE A 59 -0.06 -5.32 -8.84
CA ILE A 59 1.35 -5.68 -8.99
C ILE A 59 2.13 -5.25 -7.74
N ILE A 60 1.88 -4.03 -7.24
CA ILE A 60 2.61 -3.53 -6.06
C ILE A 60 2.38 -4.42 -4.84
N LYS A 61 1.14 -4.91 -4.61
CA LYS A 61 0.83 -5.82 -3.51
C LYS A 61 1.69 -7.07 -3.56
N VAL A 62 1.78 -7.74 -4.70
CA VAL A 62 2.61 -8.95 -4.86
C VAL A 62 4.09 -8.63 -4.61
N THR A 63 4.58 -7.51 -5.16
CA THR A 63 5.99 -7.12 -4.97
C THR A 63 6.34 -6.73 -3.54
N ILE A 64 5.40 -6.16 -2.78
CA ILE A 64 5.56 -5.88 -1.34
C ILE A 64 5.78 -7.19 -0.59
N VAL A 65 4.94 -8.21 -0.86
CA VAL A 65 5.07 -9.52 -0.21
C VAL A 65 6.47 -10.10 -0.43
N LEU A 66 6.90 -10.14 -1.70
CA LEU A 66 8.20 -10.69 -2.05
C LEU A 66 9.37 -9.87 -1.52
N ALA A 67 9.26 -8.53 -1.52
CA ALA A 67 10.32 -7.64 -1.04
C ALA A 67 10.50 -7.75 0.48
N LEU A 68 9.40 -7.80 1.23
CA LEU A 68 9.42 -8.04 2.68
C LEU A 68 9.94 -9.45 3.00
N ALA A 69 9.47 -10.47 2.28
CA ALA A 69 9.96 -11.84 2.46
C ALA A 69 11.47 -11.94 2.23
N LYS A 70 11.99 -11.32 1.16
CA LYS A 70 13.44 -11.25 0.92
C LYS A 70 14.19 -10.49 2.01
N TYR A 71 13.66 -9.36 2.46
CA TYR A 71 14.28 -8.57 3.52
C TYR A 71 14.43 -9.39 4.81
N TYR A 72 13.35 -10.03 5.26
CA TYR A 72 13.37 -10.85 6.47
C TYR A 72 14.14 -12.16 6.31
N HIS A 73 14.18 -12.75 5.13
CA HIS A 73 15.04 -13.90 4.86
C HIS A 73 16.53 -13.58 5.03
N ASN A 74 16.96 -12.38 4.64
CA ASN A 74 18.36 -11.95 4.74
C ASN A 74 18.72 -11.38 6.12
N LEU A 75 17.71 -11.01 6.92
CA LEU A 75 17.91 -10.44 8.25
C LEU A 75 18.11 -11.57 9.26
N LYS A 76 19.23 -11.55 9.99
CA LYS A 76 19.44 -12.48 11.11
C LYS A 76 18.34 -12.31 12.15
N PHE A 77 17.80 -13.42 12.67
CA PHE A 77 16.68 -13.42 13.63
C PHE A 77 16.91 -12.50 14.84
N ASP A 78 18.13 -12.46 15.37
CA ASP A 78 18.50 -11.62 16.53
C ASP A 78 18.33 -10.11 16.27
N LYS A 79 18.34 -9.71 14.99
CA LYS A 79 18.22 -8.31 14.58
C LYS A 79 16.78 -7.85 14.35
N ILE A 80 15.80 -8.78 14.27
CA ILE A 80 14.38 -8.47 14.06
C ILE A 80 13.81 -7.62 15.23
N GLY A 81 14.38 -7.79 16.43
CA GLY A 81 14.02 -7.02 17.62
C GLY A 81 14.40 -5.53 17.54
N ASN A 82 15.40 -5.14 16.76
CA ASN A 82 15.91 -3.77 16.73
C ASN A 82 14.96 -2.84 15.94
N PRO A 83 14.53 -1.70 16.50
CA PRO A 83 13.69 -0.73 15.79
C PRO A 83 14.33 -0.17 14.51
N LEU A 84 15.66 -0.07 14.44
CA LEU A 84 16.34 0.43 13.23
C LEU A 84 16.11 -0.48 12.02
N HIS A 85 15.97 -1.79 12.24
CA HIS A 85 15.70 -2.75 11.18
C HIS A 85 14.23 -2.81 10.75
N LEU A 86 13.34 -2.03 11.37
CA LEU A 86 11.96 -1.84 10.89
C LEU A 86 11.81 -0.70 9.92
N PHE A 87 12.80 0.19 9.82
CA PHE A 87 12.73 1.34 8.92
C PHE A 87 12.52 0.93 7.45
N ILE A 88 13.28 -0.07 6.98
CA ILE A 88 13.18 -0.56 5.60
C ILE A 88 11.81 -1.23 5.33
N PRO A 89 11.33 -2.19 6.16
CA PRO A 89 9.98 -2.73 6.03
C PRO A 89 8.88 -1.68 6.07
N LEU A 90 8.99 -0.69 6.96
CA LEU A 90 8.05 0.41 7.03
C LEU A 90 8.04 1.21 5.74
N LEU A 91 9.19 1.53 5.15
CA LEU A 91 9.25 2.19 3.85
C LEU A 91 8.60 1.37 2.73
N ILE A 92 8.87 0.06 2.69
CA ILE A 92 8.29 -0.84 1.68
C ILE A 92 6.75 -0.86 1.75
N ILE A 93 6.16 -0.65 2.94
CA ILE A 93 4.70 -0.62 3.14
C ILE A 93 4.13 0.80 2.99
N PHE A 94 4.70 1.79 3.68
CA PHE A 94 4.17 3.15 3.75
C PHE A 94 4.28 3.90 2.44
N LEU A 95 5.37 3.72 1.68
CA LEU A 95 5.56 4.41 0.41
C LEU A 95 4.45 4.09 -0.60
N PRO A 96 4.15 2.81 -0.93
CA PRO A 96 3.03 2.49 -1.81
C PRO A 96 1.66 2.79 -1.18
N PHE A 97 1.52 2.67 0.14
CA PHE A 97 0.28 3.05 0.84
C PHE A 97 -0.09 4.52 0.59
N VAL A 98 0.87 5.43 0.78
CA VAL A 98 0.66 6.88 0.56
C VAL A 98 0.33 7.17 -0.91
N LEU A 99 1.04 6.54 -1.86
CA LEU A 99 0.76 6.71 -3.28
C LEU A 99 -0.66 6.25 -3.66
N VAL A 100 -1.13 5.13 -3.11
CA VAL A 100 -2.50 4.65 -3.37
C VAL A 100 -3.55 5.53 -2.68
N LEU A 101 -3.26 6.08 -1.50
CA LEU A 101 -4.14 7.04 -0.84
C LEU A 101 -4.34 8.31 -1.67
N ILE A 102 -3.29 8.77 -2.37
CA ILE A 102 -3.36 9.93 -3.28
C ILE A 102 -4.27 9.63 -4.49
N GLN A 103 -4.46 8.36 -4.86
CA GLN A 103 -5.34 7.87 -5.93
C GLN A 103 -6.82 7.67 -5.49
N PRO A 104 -7.28 8.45 -4.52
CA PRO A 104 -8.36 8.13 -3.57
C PRO A 104 -8.88 6.68 -3.58
N ASP A 105 -8.00 5.69 -3.36
CA ASP A 105 -8.38 4.27 -3.30
C ASP A 105 -8.15 3.70 -1.89
N LEU A 106 -9.09 4.01 -0.99
CA LEU A 106 -9.04 3.57 0.39
C LEU A 106 -9.01 2.03 0.54
N GLY A 107 -9.77 1.30 -0.29
CA GLY A 107 -9.83 -0.16 -0.22
C GLY A 107 -8.48 -0.80 -0.52
N THR A 108 -7.83 -0.32 -1.58
CA THR A 108 -6.50 -0.81 -1.96
C THR A 108 -5.42 -0.38 -0.96
N ALA A 109 -5.48 0.85 -0.44
CA ALA A 109 -4.55 1.33 0.57
C ALA A 109 -4.63 0.49 1.86
N LEU A 110 -5.84 0.21 2.36
CA LEU A 110 -6.05 -0.66 3.52
C LEU A 110 -5.56 -2.09 3.27
N SER A 111 -5.78 -2.62 2.06
CA SER A 111 -5.29 -3.95 1.68
C SER A 111 -3.76 -4.03 1.74
N ILE A 112 -3.05 -2.98 1.30
CA ILE A 112 -1.59 -2.89 1.39
C ILE A 112 -1.12 -2.89 2.85
N LEU A 113 -1.74 -2.08 3.71
CA LEU A 113 -1.40 -2.06 5.14
C LEU A 113 -1.63 -3.43 5.79
N LEU A 114 -2.77 -4.06 5.53
CA LEU A 114 -3.10 -5.37 6.08
C LEU A 114 -2.09 -6.43 5.66
N LEU A 115 -1.75 -6.47 4.37
CA LEU A 115 -0.72 -7.37 3.84
C LEU A 115 0.64 -7.14 4.52
N GLY A 116 1.05 -5.88 4.65
CA GLY A 116 2.28 -5.51 5.33
C GLY A 116 2.31 -6.00 6.78
N ILE A 117 1.26 -5.67 7.55
CA ILE A 117 1.11 -6.08 8.96
C ILE A 117 1.20 -7.60 9.12
N LEU A 118 0.50 -8.35 8.27
CA LEU A 118 0.51 -9.81 8.30
C LEU A 118 1.93 -10.38 8.10
N ILE A 119 2.71 -9.80 7.18
CA ILE A 119 4.08 -10.25 6.93
C ILE A 119 5.01 -9.85 8.07
N LEU A 120 4.89 -8.63 8.60
CA LEU A 120 5.66 -8.21 9.78
C LEU A 120 5.39 -9.15 10.96
N PHE A 121 4.13 -9.53 11.16
CA PHE A 121 3.74 -10.46 12.21
C PHE A 121 4.33 -11.85 11.98
N ALA A 122 4.20 -12.39 10.75
CA ALA A 122 4.78 -13.67 10.36
C ALA A 122 6.32 -13.70 10.47
N ALA A 123 6.98 -12.56 10.27
CA ALA A 123 8.43 -12.41 10.43
C ALA A 123 8.87 -12.36 11.91
N GLY A 124 7.96 -12.38 12.88
CA GLY A 124 8.28 -12.37 14.31
C GLY A 124 8.52 -10.98 14.89
N VAL A 125 8.00 -9.92 14.27
CA VAL A 125 8.03 -8.58 14.86
C VAL A 125 7.21 -8.56 16.15
N LYS A 126 7.79 -7.99 17.22
CA LYS A 126 7.16 -7.95 18.56
C LYS A 126 5.81 -7.21 18.54
N ILE A 127 4.79 -7.80 19.19
CA ILE A 127 3.40 -7.28 19.20
C ILE A 127 3.28 -5.82 19.67
N TRP A 128 4.10 -5.42 20.65
CA TRP A 128 4.07 -4.05 21.21
C TRP A 128 4.37 -2.96 20.16
N LYS A 129 5.11 -3.29 19.09
CA LYS A 129 5.39 -2.36 17.99
C LYS A 129 4.16 -2.10 17.12
N PHE A 130 3.25 -3.07 17.01
CA PHE A 130 1.95 -2.87 16.35
C PHE A 130 1.04 -2.00 17.20
N ILE A 131 1.02 -2.22 18.52
CA ILE A 131 0.28 -1.38 19.47
C ILE A 131 0.77 0.07 19.39
N LEU A 132 2.09 0.27 19.36
CA LEU A 132 2.68 1.60 19.15
C LEU A 132 2.20 2.21 17.82
N GLY A 133 2.20 1.44 16.73
CA GLY A 133 1.71 1.91 15.43
C GLY A 133 0.24 2.33 15.42
N ILE A 134 -0.63 1.58 16.12
CA ILE A 134 -2.04 1.94 16.31
C ILE A 134 -2.14 3.24 17.11
N PHE A 135 -1.40 3.36 18.21
CA PHE A 135 -1.41 4.55 19.05
C PHE A 135 -0.95 5.79 18.28
N VAL A 136 0.14 5.69 17.51
CA VAL A 136 0.63 6.75 16.64
C VAL A 136 -0.40 7.11 15.57
N SER A 137 -1.07 6.12 14.97
CA SER A 137 -2.11 6.36 13.97
C SER A 137 -3.29 7.13 14.57
N LEU A 138 -3.77 6.73 15.76
CA LEU A 138 -4.86 7.42 16.46
C LEU A 138 -4.46 8.84 16.88
N ALA A 139 -3.24 9.01 17.40
CA ALA A 139 -2.70 10.32 17.77
C ALA A 139 -2.53 11.24 16.55
N SER A 140 -2.38 10.68 15.35
CA SER A 140 -2.29 11.45 14.10
C SER A 140 -3.65 11.96 13.58
N ILE A 141 -4.78 11.40 14.05
CA ILE A 141 -6.13 11.75 13.55
C ILE A 141 -6.43 13.25 13.66
N PRO A 142 -6.23 13.93 14.80
CA PRO A 142 -6.52 15.36 14.91
C PRO A 142 -5.66 16.21 13.97
N ILE A 143 -4.41 15.80 13.75
CA ILE A 143 -3.46 16.48 12.86
C ILE A 143 -3.92 16.32 11.41
N LEU A 144 -4.22 15.08 10.99
CA LEU A 144 -4.71 14.79 9.65
C LEU A 144 -6.04 15.51 9.38
N TRP A 145 -6.96 15.50 10.35
CA TRP A 145 -8.24 16.20 10.24
C TRP A 145 -8.05 17.70 10.01
N ASN A 146 -7.18 18.34 10.78
CA ASN A 146 -7.01 19.80 10.69
C ASN A 146 -6.21 20.26 9.47
N PHE A 147 -5.19 19.50 9.06
CA PHE A 147 -4.21 19.97 8.06
C PHE A 147 -4.30 19.27 6.70
N VAL A 148 -4.85 18.05 6.61
CA VAL A 148 -4.81 17.23 5.40
C VAL A 148 -6.18 17.02 4.78
N VAL A 149 -7.22 16.81 5.59
CA VAL A 149 -8.58 16.55 5.10
C VAL A 149 -9.20 17.84 4.53
N LYS A 150 -9.60 17.80 3.25
CA LYS A 150 -10.24 18.93 2.58
C LYS A 150 -11.65 19.19 3.16
N PRO A 151 -12.16 20.44 3.18
CA PRO A 151 -13.48 20.76 3.72
C PRO A 151 -14.60 19.85 3.21
N TYR A 152 -14.67 19.63 1.90
CA TYR A 152 -15.64 18.71 1.27
C TYR A 152 -15.59 17.26 1.81
N GLN A 153 -14.39 16.76 2.16
CA GLN A 153 -14.24 15.43 2.73
C GLN A 153 -14.74 15.39 4.17
N LYS A 154 -14.58 16.49 4.93
CA LYS A 154 -15.14 16.61 6.28
C LYS A 154 -16.66 16.63 6.23
N ASP A 155 -17.24 17.39 5.30
CA ASP A 155 -18.70 17.50 5.15
C ASP A 155 -19.33 16.14 4.85
N ARG A 156 -18.72 15.33 3.98
CA ARG A 156 -19.16 13.93 3.76
C ARG A 156 -19.06 13.05 5.00
N ILE A 157 -18.02 13.19 5.82
CA ILE A 157 -17.85 12.39 7.03
C ILE A 157 -18.89 12.80 8.08
N ILE A 158 -19.12 14.10 8.22
CA ILE A 158 -20.08 14.66 9.17
C ILE A 158 -21.51 14.30 8.74
N SER A 159 -21.85 14.37 7.45
CA SER A 159 -23.16 13.96 6.95
C SER A 159 -23.41 12.45 7.11
N PHE A 160 -22.38 11.62 6.95
CA PHE A 160 -22.47 10.19 7.26
C PHE A 160 -22.70 9.89 8.75
N LEU A 161 -22.11 10.68 9.65
CA LEU A 161 -22.26 10.50 11.10
C LEU A 161 -23.56 11.11 11.65
N ASN A 162 -24.06 12.18 11.02
CA ASN A 162 -25.32 12.85 11.35
C ASN A 162 -26.21 12.96 10.10
N PRO A 163 -26.76 11.84 9.62
CA PRO A 163 -27.63 11.82 8.44
C PRO A 163 -28.90 12.67 8.62
N GLU A 164 -29.33 12.90 9.87
CA GLU A 164 -30.54 13.69 10.18
C GLU A 164 -30.36 15.22 10.08
N SER A 165 -29.13 15.70 9.83
CA SER A 165 -28.84 17.13 9.69
C SER A 165 -28.82 17.63 8.23
N ASP A 166 -29.05 16.72 7.26
CA ASP A 166 -29.09 17.04 5.84
C ASP A 166 -30.53 17.41 5.40
N PRO A 167 -30.81 18.64 4.96
CA PRO A 167 -32.15 19.03 4.48
C PRO A 167 -32.54 18.36 3.15
N LEU A 168 -31.63 17.58 2.52
CA LEU A 168 -31.84 16.95 1.21
C LEU A 168 -31.84 15.40 1.22
N GLY A 169 -31.59 14.76 2.38
CA GLY A 169 -31.72 13.31 2.58
C GLY A 169 -30.48 12.47 2.28
#